data_AF-A0A9X0QWR9-F1
#
_entry.id   AF-A0A9X0QWR9-F1
#
_cell.length_a   1.000
_cell.length_b   1.000
_cell.length_c   1.000
_cell.angle_alpha   90.00
_cell.angle_beta   90.00
_cell.angle_gamma   90.00
#
_symmetry.space_group_name_H-M   'P 1'
#
loop_
_entity.id
_entity.type
_entity.pdbx_description
1 polymer ?
#
loop_
_entity_poly.entity_id
_entity_poly.type
_entity_poly.pdbx_seq_one_letter_code
_entity_poly.pdbx_strand_id
1 'polypeptide(L)' 'MPPKTTEAEFEALVARAGLTLTAAQKAGIYAAFGGIEAMQALVRAPAPPPEAEPATTFSAEPGR' A
#
# COMPACT_ATOMS: atom_id res chain seq x y z
N MET A 1 -4.54 11.15 10.80
CA MET A 1 -5.73 11.35 9.94
C MET A 1 -6.56 10.10 10.01
N PRO A 2 -7.91 10.21 10.06
CA PRO A 2 -8.77 9.04 9.98
C PRO A 2 -8.56 8.31 8.64
N PRO A 3 -8.52 6.97 8.62
CA PRO A 3 -8.48 6.20 7.38
C PRO A 3 -9.74 6.42 6.53
N LYS A 4 -9.58 6.41 5.21
CA LYS A 4 -10.67 6.30 4.22
C LYS A 4 -11.13 4.86 4.10
N THR A 5 -10.20 3.92 4.12
CA THR A 5 -10.46 2.47 4.17
C THR A 5 -11.09 2.14 5.52
N THR A 6 -12.25 1.49 5.50
CA THR A 6 -12.94 1.02 6.70
C THR A 6 -12.21 -0.16 7.35
N GLU A 7 -12.52 -0.48 8.62
CA GLU A 7 -11.93 -1.64 9.29
C GLU A 7 -12.24 -2.96 8.55
N ALA A 8 -13.46 -3.10 8.03
CA ALA A 8 -13.87 -4.30 7.29
C ALA A 8 -13.09 -4.45 5.97
N GLU A 9 -12.84 -3.36 5.25
CA GLU A 9 -12.01 -3.37 4.04
C GLU A 9 -10.55 -3.64 4.36
N PHE A 10 -10.03 -3.08 5.47
CA PHE A 10 -8.69 -3.37 5.95
C PHE A 10 -8.52 -4.86 6.30
N GLU A 11 -9.48 -5.46 6.99
CA GLU A 11 -9.51 -6.90 7.29
C GLU A 11 -9.48 -7.75 6.00
N ALA A 12 -10.26 -7.38 4.99
CA ALA A 12 -10.24 -8.05 3.69
C ALA A 12 -8.88 -7.95 2.99
N LEU A 13 -8.19 -6.80 3.09
CA LEU A 13 -6.84 -6.61 2.55
C LEU A 13 -5.81 -7.48 3.29
N VAL A 14 -5.86 -7.54 4.62
CA VAL A 14 -4.99 -8.38 5.44
C VAL A 14 -5.17 -9.86 5.08
N ALA A 15 -6.42 -10.32 4.93
CA ALA A 15 -6.72 -11.68 4.51
C ALA A 15 -6.22 -11.98 3.09
N ARG A 16 -6.43 -11.06 2.14
CA ARG A 16 -5.92 -11.19 0.76
C ARG A 16 -4.39 -11.26 0.70
N ALA A 17 -3.71 -10.56 1.60
CA ALA A 17 -2.26 -10.60 1.71
C ALA A 17 -1.74 -11.90 2.38
N GLY A 18 -2.62 -12.79 2.83
CA GLY A 18 -2.25 -14.04 3.51
C GLY A 18 -1.63 -13.82 4.89
N LEU A 19 -1.86 -12.65 5.50
CA LEU A 19 -1.26 -12.29 6.78
C LEU A 19 -2.12 -12.81 7.95
N THR A 20 -1.55 -13.68 8.77
CA THR A 20 -2.19 -14.18 10.00
C THR A 20 -1.85 -13.27 11.17
N LEU A 21 -2.63 -12.19 11.33
CA LEU A 21 -2.43 -11.20 12.39
C LEU A 21 -3.42 -11.37 13.53
N THR A 22 -2.96 -11.14 14.77
CA THR A 22 -3.85 -11.05 15.92
C THR A 22 -4.73 -9.80 15.85
N ALA A 23 -5.85 -9.77 16.58
CA ALA A 23 -6.71 -8.60 16.65
C ALA A 23 -5.95 -7.33 17.11
N ALA A 24 -5.05 -7.48 18.09
CA ALA A 24 -4.23 -6.36 18.58
C ALA A 24 -3.26 -5.82 17.51
N GLN A 25 -2.64 -6.70 16.72
CA GLN A 25 -1.78 -6.29 15.61
C GLN A 25 -2.57 -5.55 14.53
N LYS A 26 -3.75 -6.06 14.17
CA LYS A 26 -4.63 -5.42 13.19
C LYS A 26 -5.07 -4.04 13.65
N ALA A 27 -5.49 -3.89 14.91
CA ALA A 27 -5.83 -2.60 15.49
C ALA A 27 -4.64 -1.62 15.47
N GLY A 28 -3.43 -2.10 15.82
CA GLY A 28 -2.22 -1.28 15.81
C GLY A 28 -1.85 -0.77 14.41
N ILE A 29 -1.95 -1.62 13.38
CA ILE A 29 -1.69 -1.24 11.99
C ILE A 29 -2.78 -0.30 11.47
N TYR A 30 -4.05 -0.62 11.74
CA TYR A 30 -5.18 0.18 11.27
C TYR A 30 -5.14 1.61 11.82
N ALA A 31 -4.71 1.80 13.07
CA ALA A 31 -4.52 3.11 13.67
C ALA A 31 -3.53 4.01 12.89
N ALA A 32 -2.56 3.43 12.19
CA ALA A 32 -1.61 4.15 11.34
C ALA A 32 -2.06 4.30 9.87
N PHE A 33 -3.10 3.58 9.45
CA PHE A 33 -3.42 3.37 8.04
C PHE A 33 -3.82 4.65 7.31
N GLY A 34 -4.53 5.58 7.97
CA GLY A 34 -4.87 6.87 7.37
C GLY A 34 -3.65 7.74 7.04
N GLY A 35 -2.53 7.55 7.76
CA GLY A 35 -1.25 8.16 7.40
C GLY A 35 -0.66 7.57 6.12
N ILE A 36 -0.72 6.24 5.98
CA ILE A 36 -0.25 5.50 4.80
C ILE A 36 -1.05 5.92 3.56
N GLU A 37 -2.37 6.05 3.66
CA GLU A 37 -3.22 6.51 2.56
C GLU A 37 -2.89 7.92 2.10
N ALA A 38 -2.57 8.81 3.05
CA ALA A 38 -2.14 10.16 2.70
C ALA A 38 -0.78 10.19 2.01
N MET A 39 0.18 9.37 2.47
CA MET A 39 1.46 9.21 1.77
C MET A 39 1.26 8.68 0.34
N GLN A 40 0.37 7.70 0.15
CA GLN A 40 0.04 7.21 -1.19
C GLN A 40 -0.56 8.30 -2.07
N ALA A 41 -1.45 9.15 -1.53
CA ALA A 41 -2.03 10.26 -2.28
C ALA A 41 -0.97 11.26 -2.75
N LEU A 42 0.05 11.54 -1.91
CA LEU A 42 1.17 12.41 -2.28
C LEU A 42 2.02 11.82 -3.41
N VAL A 43 2.30 10.51 -3.37
CA VAL A 43 3.12 9.84 -4.40
C VAL A 43 2.38 9.77 -5.75
N ARG A 44 1.06 9.67 -5.74
CA ARG A 44 0.23 9.53 -6.95
C ARG A 44 -0.23 10.86 -7.55
N ALA A 45 0.18 12.00 -6.99
CA ALA A 45 -0.27 13.33 -7.39
C ALA A 45 0.90 14.27 -7.74
N PRO A 46 0.99 14.76 -8.99
CA PRO A 46 0.16 14.38 -10.14
C PRO A 46 0.37 12.91 -10.53
N ALA A 47 -0.61 12.34 -11.24
CA ALA A 47 -0.43 11.00 -11.79
C ALA A 47 0.77 11.00 -12.75
N PRO A 48 1.67 10.00 -12.68
CA PRO A 48 2.74 9.86 -13.65
C PRO A 48 2.18 9.78 -15.07
N PRO A 49 2.88 10.31 -16.08
CA PRO A 49 2.44 10.17 -17.45
C PRO A 49 2.44 8.69 -17.87
N PRO A 50 1.61 8.27 -18.84
CA PRO A 50 1.48 6.85 -19.22
C PRO A 50 2.78 6.17 -19.65
N GLU A 51 3.72 6.94 -20.21
CA GLU A 51 5.05 6.50 -20.65
C GLU A 51 6.10 6.46 -19.53
N ALA A 52 5.75 6.84 -18.30
CA ALA A 52 6.66 6.76 -17.17
C ALA A 52 6.95 5.30 -16.81
N GLU A 53 8.17 4.86 -17.09
CA GLU A 53 8.65 3.53 -16.72
C GLU A 53 9.00 3.46 -15.21
N PRO A 54 8.87 2.28 -14.58
CA PRO A 54 9.37 2.05 -13.23
C PRO A 54 10.89 2.29 -13.13
N ALA A 55 11.38 2.66 -11.95
CA ALA A 55 12.81 2.88 -11.70
C ALA A 55 13.66 1.64 -12.01
N THR A 56 13.07 0.46 -11.94
CA THR A 56 13.70 -0.81 -12.32
C THR A 56 12.76 -1.58 -13.23
N THR A 57 13.30 -2.03 -14.37
CA THR A 57 12.61 -2.89 -15.33
C THR A 57 13.33 -4.23 -15.43
N PHE A 58 12.64 -5.26 -15.91
CA PHE A 58 13.26 -6.57 -16.10
C PHE A 58 14.38 -6.49 -17.15
N SER A 59 15.56 -6.97 -16.81
CA SER A 59 16.66 -7.22 -17.73
C SER A 59 16.88 -8.71 -17.89
N ALA A 60 16.81 -9.20 -19.12
CA ALA A 60 17.18 -10.59 -19.43
C ALA A 60 18.71 -10.80 -19.35
N GLU A 61 19.50 -9.72 -19.42
CA GLU A 61 20.95 -9.75 -19.28
C GLU A 61 21.34 -9.60 -17.80
N PRO A 62 22.25 -10.46 -17.27
CA PRO A 62 22.75 -10.33 -15.91
C PRO A 62 23.49 -9.00 -15.69
N GLY A 63 23.17 -8.27 -14.62
CA GLY A 63 23.99 -7.15 -14.13
C GLY A 63 23.62 -5.75 -14.64
N ARG A 64 22.40 -5.55 -15.13
CA ARG A 64 21.83 -4.21 -15.34
C ARG A 64 20.94 -3.81 -14.17
#